data_AF-A0A150NPB8-F1
#
_entry.id   AF-A0A150NPB8-F1
#
_cell.length_a   1.000
_cell.length_b   1.000
_cell.length_c   1.000
_cell.angle_alpha   90.00
_cell.angle_beta   90.00
_cell.angle_gamma   90.00
#
_symmetry.space_group_name_H-M   'P 1'
#
loop_
_entity.id
_entity.type
_entity.pdbx_description
1 polymer ?
#
loop_
_entity_poly.entity_id
_entity_poly.type
_entity_poly.pdbx_seq_one_letter_code
_entity_poly.pdbx_strand_id
1 'polypeptide(L)'
;MAEAHKALSENKGRTSDFQALDKLAERLNDESTNKGKLVDDLLSFLAPITHPERLGKPNSQIEYTENEVRIAQLADKYTTSDGYIFDEHDIISDEGDAYVTPHMGHSHWIGKDSLSDKEKAAAQSYTKEKGILPPSPDADAQANPTGDSAAAIYNRVKGEKRIPLVRLPYMVEHTVEVKNGNLIIPHKDHYHNIKFAWFDDHSYKAPNGYTLEDLFATIKYYVEHPDERPHSNDGWGNASEHVLGKKDHSEDPKKNFKADEEPVEETPAEPEVPQVETEKVEAKLKEAEALLAKVTDASLKGNATETLAGLRNNLSLQTMDNNGIMAEAEKLLALLKGSNPSPVNKEKQTNEKWESR
;
A
#
# COMPACT_ATOMS: atom_id res chain seq x y z
N MET A 1 5.96 29.97 -25.81
CA MET A 1 6.40 30.35 -27.17
C MET A 1 7.87 30.73 -27.25
N ALA A 2 8.33 31.77 -26.54
CA ALA A 2 9.75 32.18 -26.61
C ALA A 2 10.73 31.05 -26.22
N GLU A 3 10.44 30.31 -25.15
CA GLU A 3 11.23 29.14 -24.72
C GLU A 3 11.21 28.00 -25.75
N ALA A 4 10.05 27.73 -26.35
CA ALA A 4 9.91 26.71 -27.39
C ALA A 4 10.67 27.07 -28.68
N HIS A 5 10.68 28.34 -29.10
CA HIS A 5 11.53 28.83 -30.19
C HIS A 5 13.02 28.75 -29.86
N LYS A 6 13.40 29.06 -28.62
CA LYS A 6 14.78 28.90 -28.16
C LYS A 6 15.20 27.43 -28.24
N ALA A 7 14.40 26.50 -27.72
CA ALA A 7 14.67 25.07 -27.78
C ALA A 7 14.74 24.54 -29.23
N LEU A 8 13.84 24.99 -30.11
CA LEU A 8 13.92 24.70 -31.56
C LEU A 8 15.26 25.16 -32.15
N SER A 9 15.71 26.38 -31.82
CA SER A 9 16.97 26.90 -32.34
C SER A 9 18.18 26.14 -31.80
N GLU A 10 18.19 25.81 -30.51
CA GLU A 10 19.27 25.05 -29.86
C GLU A 10 19.37 23.63 -30.42
N ASN A 11 18.25 23.02 -30.79
CA ASN A 11 18.18 21.68 -31.37
C ASN A 11 18.19 21.64 -32.91
N LYS A 12 18.65 22.72 -33.57
CA LYS A 12 18.77 22.82 -35.04
C LYS A 12 17.45 22.54 -35.79
N GLY A 13 16.32 22.95 -35.23
CA GLY A 13 15.00 22.87 -35.86
C GLY A 13 14.99 23.55 -37.23
N ARG A 14 14.21 22.98 -38.17
CA ARG A 14 14.07 23.51 -39.53
C ARG A 14 13.09 24.67 -39.54
N THR A 15 13.16 25.53 -40.56
CA THR A 15 12.18 26.62 -40.74
C THR A 15 10.73 26.14 -40.73
N SER A 16 10.46 24.94 -41.26
CA SER A 16 9.13 24.32 -41.21
C SER A 16 8.64 24.04 -39.78
N ASP A 17 9.56 23.74 -38.86
CA ASP A 17 9.23 23.40 -37.49
C ASP A 17 8.86 24.68 -36.71
N PHE A 18 9.57 25.79 -36.93
CA PHE A 18 9.15 27.11 -36.41
C PHE A 18 7.77 27.52 -36.92
N GLN A 19 7.52 27.38 -38.24
CA GLN A 19 6.21 27.69 -38.83
C GLN A 19 5.07 26.81 -38.28
N ALA A 20 5.35 25.54 -37.99
CA ALA A 20 4.38 24.63 -37.40
C ALA A 20 4.04 25.05 -35.96
N LEU A 21 5.04 25.44 -35.18
CA LEU A 21 4.83 25.95 -33.82
C LEU A 21 4.01 27.24 -33.80
N ASP A 22 4.32 28.19 -34.69
CA ASP A 22 3.56 29.44 -34.82
C ASP A 22 2.09 29.17 -35.16
N LYS A 23 1.80 28.24 -36.07
CA LYS A 23 0.43 27.83 -36.40
C LYS A 23 -0.30 27.18 -35.22
N LEU A 24 0.39 26.40 -34.40
CA LEU A 24 -0.19 25.88 -33.15
C LEU A 24 -0.47 27.01 -32.18
N ALA A 25 0.40 28.02 -32.11
CA ALA A 25 0.23 29.18 -31.25
C ALA A 25 -0.98 30.04 -31.64
N GLU A 26 -1.25 30.20 -32.94
CA GLU A 26 -2.43 30.93 -33.44
C GLU A 26 -3.74 30.35 -32.88
N ARG A 27 -3.82 29.03 -32.71
CA ARG A 27 -4.98 28.33 -32.13
C ARG A 27 -5.20 28.63 -30.63
N LEU A 28 -4.19 29.13 -29.91
CA LEU A 28 -4.40 29.55 -28.52
C LEU A 28 -5.36 30.73 -28.42
N ASN A 29 -5.32 31.67 -29.38
CA ASN A 29 -6.13 32.88 -29.36
C ASN A 29 -7.53 32.71 -29.99
N ASP A 30 -7.78 31.56 -30.61
CA ASP A 30 -9.08 31.24 -31.20
C ASP A 30 -10.02 30.63 -30.13
N GLU A 31 -11.15 31.31 -29.86
CA GLU A 31 -12.17 30.88 -28.91
C GLU A 31 -12.88 29.58 -29.34
N SER A 32 -12.94 29.29 -30.64
CA SER A 32 -13.56 28.07 -31.17
C SER A 32 -12.68 26.83 -31.07
N THR A 33 -11.40 27.00 -30.69
CA THR A 33 -10.45 25.90 -30.59
C THR A 33 -10.75 25.00 -29.39
N ASN A 34 -10.81 23.69 -29.65
CA ASN A 34 -10.74 22.67 -28.61
C ASN A 34 -9.35 22.73 -27.93
N LYS A 35 -9.31 23.30 -26.71
CA LYS A 35 -8.07 23.55 -25.97
C LYS A 35 -7.37 22.25 -25.55
N GLY A 36 -8.12 21.20 -25.21
CA GLY A 36 -7.54 19.88 -24.89
C GLY A 36 -6.79 19.28 -26.09
N LYS A 37 -7.41 19.30 -27.28
CA LYS A 37 -6.73 18.84 -28.51
C LYS A 37 -5.52 19.72 -28.85
N LEU A 38 -5.60 21.03 -28.63
CA LEU A 38 -4.46 21.92 -28.86
C LEU A 38 -3.28 21.58 -27.94
N VAL A 39 -3.55 21.29 -26.67
CA VAL A 39 -2.52 20.81 -25.73
C VAL A 39 -1.89 19.52 -26.22
N ASP A 40 -2.69 18.53 -26.62
CA ASP A 40 -2.20 17.26 -27.17
C ASP A 40 -1.28 17.49 -28.37
N ASP A 41 -1.71 18.33 -29.31
CA ASP A 41 -0.95 18.66 -30.52
C ASP A 41 0.35 19.40 -30.18
N LEU A 42 0.34 20.29 -29.18
CA LEU A 42 1.51 21.07 -28.76
C LEU A 42 2.55 20.22 -28.04
N LEU A 43 2.13 19.38 -27.08
CA LEU A 43 3.01 18.46 -26.37
C LEU A 43 3.66 17.48 -27.35
N SER A 44 2.88 16.90 -28.26
CA SER A 44 3.39 15.98 -29.28
C SER A 44 4.39 16.64 -30.22
N PHE A 45 4.14 17.90 -30.59
CA PHE A 45 5.05 18.66 -31.46
C PHE A 45 6.36 19.03 -30.77
N LEU A 46 6.30 19.49 -29.51
CA LEU A 46 7.46 19.96 -28.78
C LEU A 46 8.32 18.83 -28.22
N ALA A 47 7.73 17.69 -27.84
CA ALA A 47 8.44 16.58 -27.22
C ALA A 47 9.74 16.16 -27.94
N PRO A 48 9.78 15.89 -29.27
CA PRO A 48 11.03 15.50 -29.93
C PRO A 48 12.08 16.63 -30.03
N ILE A 49 11.67 17.89 -29.82
CA ILE A 49 12.55 19.06 -29.89
C ILE A 49 13.13 19.36 -28.50
N THR A 50 12.28 19.44 -27.48
CA THR A 50 12.69 19.79 -26.12
C THR A 50 13.25 18.59 -25.35
N HIS A 51 12.87 17.38 -25.76
CA HIS A 51 13.23 16.12 -25.10
C HIS A 51 13.67 15.04 -26.12
N PRO A 52 14.75 15.28 -26.90
CA PRO A 52 15.24 14.32 -27.89
C PRO A 52 15.63 12.97 -27.27
N GLU A 53 15.97 12.92 -25.98
CA GLU A 53 16.25 11.70 -25.21
C GLU A 53 15.03 10.78 -25.01
N ARG A 54 13.82 11.27 -25.32
CA ARG A 54 12.58 10.48 -25.29
C ARG A 54 12.27 9.81 -26.62
N LEU A 55 13.00 10.12 -27.69
CA LEU A 55 12.73 9.58 -29.02
C LEU A 55 12.78 8.04 -29.03
N GLY A 56 11.69 7.41 -29.43
CA GLY A 56 11.56 5.95 -29.49
C GLY A 56 11.24 5.28 -28.16
N LYS A 57 11.10 6.04 -27.05
CA LYS A 57 10.62 5.51 -25.78
C LYS A 57 9.09 5.45 -25.76
N PRO A 58 8.47 4.40 -25.19
CA PRO A 58 7.04 4.39 -24.90
C PRO A 58 6.69 5.39 -23.80
N ASN A 59 5.41 5.76 -23.67
CA ASN A 59 4.92 6.70 -22.66
C ASN A 59 5.28 6.25 -21.23
N SER A 60 5.13 4.97 -20.92
CA SER A 60 5.60 4.34 -19.68
C SER A 60 7.10 4.53 -19.34
N GLN A 61 7.94 5.00 -20.26
CA GLN A 61 9.36 5.33 -20.03
C GLN A 61 9.67 6.83 -20.16
N ILE A 62 8.66 7.68 -20.01
CA ILE A 62 8.78 9.14 -20.03
C ILE A 62 8.38 9.74 -18.68
N GLU A 63 9.33 10.45 -18.05
CA GLU A 63 9.05 11.33 -16.90
C GLU A 63 8.77 12.71 -17.48
N TYR A 64 7.50 13.11 -17.52
CA TYR A 64 7.11 14.42 -18.00
C TYR A 64 7.53 15.49 -17.01
N THR A 65 7.96 16.63 -17.53
CA THR A 65 8.33 17.78 -16.70
C THR A 65 7.10 18.36 -16.00
N GLU A 66 7.29 19.06 -14.89
CA GLU A 66 6.20 19.74 -14.17
C GLU A 66 5.36 20.64 -15.07
N ASN A 67 5.98 21.32 -16.04
CA ASN A 67 5.28 22.15 -17.01
C ASN A 67 4.40 21.33 -17.95
N GLU A 68 4.88 20.20 -18.45
CA GLU A 68 4.10 19.29 -19.31
C GLU A 68 2.93 18.68 -18.54
N VAL A 69 3.16 18.24 -17.30
CA VAL A 69 2.12 17.74 -16.40
C VAL A 69 1.04 18.80 -16.17
N ARG A 70 1.43 20.03 -15.83
CA ARG A 70 0.47 21.13 -15.61
C ARG A 70 -0.33 21.46 -16.87
N ILE A 71 0.30 21.41 -18.03
CA ILE A 71 -0.37 21.61 -19.32
C ILE A 71 -1.39 20.49 -19.57
N ALA A 72 -1.05 19.23 -19.29
CA ALA A 72 -1.96 18.10 -19.42
C ALA A 72 -3.15 18.18 -18.45
N GLN A 73 -2.93 18.62 -17.20
CA GLN A 73 -4.00 18.87 -16.25
C GLN A 73 -5.00 19.94 -16.75
N LEU A 74 -4.52 21.00 -17.42
CA LEU A 74 -5.39 22.01 -18.05
C LEU A 74 -6.21 21.44 -19.23
N ALA A 75 -5.79 20.30 -19.77
CA ALA A 75 -6.50 19.55 -20.80
C ALA A 75 -7.40 18.45 -20.23
N ASP A 76 -7.63 18.45 -18.91
CA ASP A 76 -8.44 17.43 -18.20
C ASP A 76 -7.88 16.02 -18.35
N LYS A 77 -6.54 15.88 -18.37
CA LYS A 77 -5.86 14.58 -18.37
C LYS A 77 -5.47 14.16 -16.96
N TYR A 78 -5.58 12.86 -16.69
CA TYR A 78 -5.03 12.27 -15.49
C TYR A 78 -3.50 12.34 -15.50
N THR A 79 -2.94 12.77 -14.37
CA THR A 79 -1.49 12.89 -14.16
C THR A 79 -1.15 12.50 -12.73
N THR A 80 0.12 12.16 -12.48
CA THR A 80 0.60 11.98 -11.11
C THR A 80 1.84 12.83 -10.84
N SER A 81 2.22 12.96 -9.57
CA SER A 81 3.33 13.83 -9.14
C SER A 81 4.70 13.36 -9.62
N ASP A 82 4.83 12.09 -10.00
CA ASP A 82 6.10 11.51 -10.47
C ASP A 82 6.36 11.75 -11.97
N GLY A 83 5.53 12.57 -12.62
CA GLY A 83 5.68 12.89 -14.04
C GLY A 83 4.90 11.97 -14.98
N TYR A 84 4.05 11.06 -14.48
CA TYR A 84 3.18 10.27 -15.37
C TYR A 84 2.01 11.11 -15.93
N ILE A 85 1.76 10.96 -17.24
CA ILE A 85 0.53 11.44 -17.92
C ILE A 85 -0.16 10.22 -18.52
N PHE A 86 -1.46 10.07 -18.27
CA PHE A 86 -2.22 8.90 -18.70
C PHE A 86 -2.24 8.74 -20.24
N ASP A 87 -1.96 7.52 -20.67
CA ASP A 87 -2.14 7.02 -22.03
C ASP A 87 -2.84 5.65 -21.94
N GLU A 88 -3.96 5.48 -22.64
CA GLU A 88 -4.68 4.20 -22.65
C GLU A 88 -3.83 3.03 -23.16
N HIS A 89 -2.82 3.30 -23.99
CA HIS A 89 -1.97 2.26 -24.56
C HIS A 89 -1.00 1.66 -23.53
N ASP A 90 -0.78 2.34 -22.41
CA ASP A 90 0.01 1.82 -21.28
C ASP A 90 -0.80 0.86 -20.40
N ILE A 91 -2.12 0.69 -20.61
CA ILE A 91 -2.92 -0.23 -19.79
C ILE A 91 -2.45 -1.67 -19.97
N ILE A 92 -2.00 -2.27 -18.87
CA ILE A 92 -1.61 -3.69 -18.78
C ILE A 92 -2.59 -4.52 -17.95
N SER A 93 -3.53 -3.88 -17.25
CA SER A 93 -4.61 -4.55 -16.52
C SER A 93 -5.86 -3.70 -16.41
N ASP A 94 -7.01 -4.38 -16.41
CA ASP A 94 -8.27 -3.87 -15.88
C ASP A 94 -8.58 -4.65 -14.59
N GLU A 95 -8.59 -3.96 -13.46
CA GLU A 95 -8.81 -4.51 -12.12
C GLU A 95 -10.27 -4.28 -11.65
N GLY A 96 -11.14 -3.83 -12.56
CA GLY A 96 -12.55 -3.57 -12.31
C GLY A 96 -12.82 -2.09 -12.09
N ASP A 97 -12.40 -1.55 -10.94
CA ASP A 97 -12.55 -0.14 -10.55
C ASP A 97 -11.32 0.73 -10.91
N ALA A 98 -10.19 0.10 -11.25
CA ALA A 98 -8.97 0.77 -11.67
C ALA A 98 -8.33 0.14 -12.91
N TYR A 99 -7.52 0.91 -13.62
CA TYR A 99 -6.55 0.39 -14.60
C TYR A 99 -5.15 0.37 -14.02
N VAL A 100 -4.33 -0.59 -14.44
CA VAL A 100 -2.91 -0.66 -14.08
C VAL A 100 -2.07 -0.26 -15.30
N THR A 101 -1.19 0.73 -15.12
CA THR A 101 -0.26 1.21 -16.14
C THR A 101 1.17 1.21 -15.58
N PRO A 102 2.18 0.73 -16.33
CA PRO A 102 3.56 0.83 -15.88
C PRO A 102 4.06 2.27 -16.05
N HIS A 103 4.94 2.69 -15.14
CA HIS A 103 5.68 3.94 -15.24
C HIS A 103 7.08 3.74 -14.67
N MET A 104 8.09 3.89 -15.53
CA MET A 104 9.49 3.64 -15.22
C MET A 104 9.74 2.26 -14.62
N GLY A 105 9.87 2.19 -13.29
CA GLY A 105 10.17 0.97 -12.54
C GLY A 105 9.02 0.49 -11.67
N HIS A 106 7.87 1.17 -11.67
CA HIS A 106 6.70 0.84 -10.86
C HIS A 106 5.41 0.88 -11.70
N SER A 107 4.27 0.73 -11.05
CA SER A 107 2.96 0.79 -11.70
C SER A 107 2.04 1.76 -10.97
N HIS A 108 1.20 2.45 -11.75
CA HIS A 108 0.10 3.26 -11.25
C HIS A 108 -1.19 2.43 -11.23
N TRP A 109 -1.91 2.52 -10.12
CA TRP A 109 -3.28 2.03 -9.99
C TRP A 109 -4.25 3.20 -10.12
N ILE A 110 -4.81 3.35 -11.31
CA ILE A 110 -5.55 4.53 -11.72
C ILE A 110 -7.04 4.25 -11.59
N GLY A 111 -7.65 4.80 -10.54
CA GLY A 111 -9.10 4.70 -10.33
C GLY A 111 -9.86 5.24 -11.54
N LYS A 112 -10.80 4.45 -12.06
CA LYS A 112 -11.58 4.84 -13.25
C LYS A 112 -12.44 6.07 -13.01
N ASP A 113 -12.74 6.41 -11.76
CA ASP A 113 -13.43 7.63 -11.36
C ASP A 113 -12.56 8.89 -11.54
N SER A 114 -11.25 8.77 -11.40
CA SER A 114 -10.26 9.86 -11.55
C SER A 114 -9.95 10.25 -13.00
N LEU A 115 -10.29 9.39 -13.97
CA LEU A 115 -10.13 9.68 -15.39
C LEU A 115 -11.24 10.63 -15.89
N SER A 116 -10.95 11.44 -16.91
CA SER A 116 -11.98 12.15 -17.65
C SER A 116 -12.89 11.20 -18.45
N ASP A 117 -14.07 11.64 -18.86
CA ASP A 117 -14.98 10.81 -19.68
C ASP A 117 -14.34 10.38 -21.01
N LYS A 118 -13.48 11.24 -21.58
CA LYS A 118 -12.73 10.95 -22.81
C LYS A 118 -11.72 9.84 -22.58
N GLU A 119 -10.95 9.92 -21.49
CA GLU A 119 -9.96 8.89 -21.12
C GLU A 119 -10.63 7.56 -20.79
N LYS A 120 -11.76 7.57 -20.07
CA LYS A 120 -12.53 6.33 -19.79
C LYS A 120 -12.98 5.66 -21.08
N ALA A 121 -13.49 6.44 -22.05
CA ALA A 121 -13.95 5.90 -23.33
C ALA A 121 -12.80 5.33 -24.17
N ALA A 122 -11.65 6.03 -24.22
CA ALA A 122 -10.46 5.56 -24.91
C ALA A 122 -9.90 4.26 -24.28
N ALA A 123 -9.75 4.26 -22.96
CA ALA A 123 -9.33 3.11 -22.18
C ALA A 123 -10.24 1.89 -22.39
N GLN A 124 -11.56 2.08 -22.30
CA GLN A 124 -12.53 1.00 -22.52
C GLN A 124 -12.46 0.43 -23.95
N SER A 125 -12.25 1.29 -24.95
CA SER A 125 -12.07 0.84 -26.33
C SER A 125 -10.79 0.03 -26.48
N TYR A 126 -9.68 0.54 -25.93
CA TYR A 126 -8.38 -0.11 -25.99
C TYR A 126 -8.36 -1.46 -25.28
N THR A 127 -8.85 -1.54 -24.04
CA THR A 127 -8.87 -2.80 -23.27
C THR A 127 -9.72 -3.86 -23.95
N LYS A 128 -10.86 -3.47 -24.53
CA LYS A 128 -11.69 -4.37 -25.34
C LYS A 128 -10.96 -4.87 -26.59
N GLU A 129 -10.24 -3.99 -27.30
CA GLU A 129 -9.45 -4.36 -28.47
C GLU A 129 -8.33 -5.35 -28.11
N LYS A 130 -7.63 -5.11 -27.00
CA LYS A 130 -6.52 -5.95 -26.54
C LYS A 130 -6.93 -7.21 -25.78
N GLY A 131 -8.23 -7.37 -25.51
CA GLY A 131 -8.72 -8.48 -24.69
C GLY A 131 -8.27 -8.39 -23.22
N ILE A 132 -7.99 -7.18 -22.73
CA ILE A 132 -7.74 -6.90 -21.32
C ILE A 132 -9.11 -6.83 -20.65
N LEU A 133 -9.50 -7.90 -19.99
CA LEU A 133 -10.83 -8.01 -19.39
C LEU A 133 -10.79 -7.61 -17.92
N PRO A 134 -11.82 -6.93 -17.39
CA PRO A 134 -11.98 -6.75 -15.95
C PRO A 134 -12.16 -8.10 -15.24
N PRO A 135 -12.07 -8.13 -13.89
CA PRO A 135 -12.36 -9.34 -13.12
C PRO A 135 -13.73 -9.93 -13.48
N SER A 136 -13.78 -11.24 -13.66
CA SER A 136 -15.04 -11.95 -13.88
C SER A 136 -15.90 -11.98 -12.60
N PRO A 137 -17.22 -12.24 -12.68
CA PRO A 137 -18.05 -12.39 -11.48
C PRO A 137 -17.56 -13.46 -10.49
N ASP A 138 -16.85 -14.48 -10.98
CA ASP A 138 -16.28 -15.56 -10.17
C ASP A 138 -14.80 -15.30 -9.80
N ALA A 139 -14.29 -14.08 -10.02
CA ALA A 139 -12.87 -13.76 -9.82
C ALA A 139 -12.40 -14.04 -8.39
N ASP A 140 -13.21 -13.74 -7.37
CA ASP A 140 -12.84 -13.98 -5.97
C ASP A 140 -12.70 -15.49 -5.69
N ALA A 141 -13.59 -16.32 -6.25
CA ALA A 141 -13.50 -17.77 -6.15
C ALA A 141 -12.32 -18.34 -6.94
N GLN A 142 -11.97 -17.75 -8.09
CA GLN A 142 -10.79 -18.12 -8.87
C GLN A 142 -9.49 -17.71 -8.16
N ALA A 143 -9.49 -16.58 -7.47
CA ALA A 143 -8.33 -16.09 -6.73
C ALA A 143 -8.02 -16.93 -5.50
N ASN A 144 -9.05 -17.50 -4.84
CA ASN A 144 -8.89 -18.44 -3.72
C ASN A 144 -9.80 -19.67 -3.88
N PRO A 145 -9.42 -20.63 -4.74
CA PRO A 145 -10.24 -21.81 -5.02
C PRO A 145 -10.37 -22.74 -3.82
N THR A 146 -9.42 -22.68 -2.88
CA THR A 146 -9.43 -23.49 -1.65
C THR A 146 -10.32 -22.92 -0.55
N GLY A 147 -10.59 -21.62 -0.57
CA GLY A 147 -11.25 -20.91 0.54
C GLY A 147 -10.42 -20.87 1.84
N ASP A 148 -9.14 -21.21 1.76
CA ASP A 148 -8.23 -21.17 2.90
C ASP A 148 -7.91 -19.72 3.29
N SER A 149 -7.62 -19.49 4.58
CA SER A 149 -7.15 -18.18 5.04
C SER A 149 -5.83 -17.79 4.38
N ALA A 150 -5.62 -16.51 4.14
CA ALA A 150 -4.40 -15.92 3.58
C ALA A 150 -3.14 -16.34 4.35
N ALA A 151 -3.21 -16.42 5.67
CA ALA A 151 -2.11 -16.91 6.51
C ALA A 151 -1.74 -18.38 6.19
N ALA A 152 -2.75 -19.25 6.04
CA ALA A 152 -2.53 -20.64 5.68
C ALA A 152 -1.94 -20.77 4.26
N ILE A 153 -2.41 -19.94 3.31
CA ILE A 153 -1.88 -19.87 1.95
C ILE A 153 -0.40 -19.46 1.98
N TYR A 154 -0.06 -18.34 2.62
CA TYR A 154 1.32 -17.85 2.72
C TYR A 154 2.28 -18.87 3.34
N ASN A 155 1.82 -19.58 4.38
CA ASN A 155 2.64 -20.58 5.06
C ASN A 155 2.93 -21.81 4.18
N ARG A 156 1.96 -22.27 3.38
CA ARG A 156 2.14 -23.47 2.54
C ARG A 156 2.93 -23.22 1.26
N VAL A 157 2.84 -22.02 0.68
CA VAL A 157 3.48 -21.73 -0.60
C VAL A 157 4.99 -21.65 -0.45
N LYS A 158 5.69 -21.99 -1.54
CA LYS A 158 7.13 -21.77 -1.69
C LYS A 158 7.37 -20.42 -2.37
N GLY A 159 8.42 -19.71 -1.98
CA GLY A 159 8.84 -18.47 -2.65
C GLY A 159 9.18 -18.71 -4.13
N GLU A 160 8.41 -18.08 -5.04
CA GLU A 160 8.58 -18.16 -6.50
C GLU A 160 8.10 -16.86 -7.18
N LYS A 161 8.83 -16.34 -8.18
CA LYS A 161 8.42 -15.16 -8.97
C LYS A 161 7.30 -15.50 -9.98
N ARG A 162 6.06 -15.59 -9.49
CA ARG A 162 4.90 -15.99 -10.31
C ARG A 162 4.16 -14.81 -10.93
N ILE A 163 4.12 -13.67 -10.23
CA ILE A 163 3.50 -12.43 -10.71
C ILE A 163 4.61 -11.47 -11.18
N PRO A 164 4.52 -10.89 -12.40
CA PRO A 164 5.43 -9.84 -12.84
C PRO A 164 5.39 -8.63 -11.89
N LEU A 165 6.54 -7.99 -11.64
CA LEU A 165 6.63 -6.84 -10.71
C LEU A 165 5.63 -5.73 -11.02
N VAL A 166 5.49 -5.36 -12.30
CA VAL A 166 4.53 -4.35 -12.76
C VAL A 166 3.06 -4.72 -12.54
N ARG A 167 2.77 -5.98 -12.16
CA ARG A 167 1.43 -6.46 -11.83
C ARG A 167 1.19 -6.57 -10.33
N LEU A 168 2.22 -6.44 -9.48
CA LEU A 168 2.06 -6.54 -8.03
C LEU A 168 1.32 -5.32 -7.48
N PRO A 169 0.33 -5.51 -6.60
CA PRO A 169 -0.42 -4.43 -6.00
C PRO A 169 0.21 -3.97 -4.69
N TYR A 170 -0.15 -2.78 -4.22
CA TYR A 170 0.10 -2.31 -2.85
C TYR A 170 1.57 -2.29 -2.40
N MET A 171 2.53 -2.22 -3.34
CA MET A 171 3.98 -2.25 -3.06
C MET A 171 4.45 -3.50 -2.30
N VAL A 172 3.71 -4.62 -2.40
CA VAL A 172 4.00 -5.85 -1.64
C VAL A 172 5.33 -6.50 -2.03
N GLU A 173 5.88 -6.19 -3.20
CA GLU A 173 7.23 -6.57 -3.62
C GLU A 173 8.32 -6.02 -2.69
N HIS A 174 8.04 -4.95 -1.95
CA HIS A 174 8.96 -4.34 -0.99
C HIS A 174 8.82 -4.89 0.43
N THR A 175 8.03 -5.95 0.63
CA THR A 175 7.90 -6.62 1.93
C THR A 175 9.26 -7.13 2.41
N VAL A 176 9.67 -6.72 3.61
CA VAL A 176 10.94 -7.11 4.22
C VAL A 176 10.79 -8.29 5.19
N GLU A 177 9.63 -8.41 5.80
CA GLU A 177 9.31 -9.44 6.79
C GLU A 177 7.81 -9.73 6.79
N VAL A 178 7.43 -10.92 7.22
CA VAL A 178 6.06 -11.23 7.63
C VAL A 178 6.03 -11.47 9.13
N LYS A 179 5.32 -10.61 9.87
CA LYS A 179 5.27 -10.63 11.34
C LYS A 179 3.84 -10.40 11.81
N ASN A 180 3.39 -11.25 12.73
CA ASN A 180 2.06 -11.15 13.37
C ASN A 180 0.88 -11.06 12.38
N GLY A 181 0.93 -11.83 11.30
CA GLY A 181 -0.11 -11.81 10.25
C GLY A 181 -0.10 -10.56 9.37
N ASN A 182 1.02 -9.81 9.35
CA ASN A 182 1.21 -8.63 8.51
C ASN A 182 2.38 -8.84 7.55
N LEU A 183 2.23 -8.34 6.33
CA LEU A 183 3.33 -8.00 5.46
C LEU A 183 3.90 -6.66 5.94
N ILE A 184 5.19 -6.64 6.30
CA ILE A 184 5.89 -5.45 6.79
C ILE A 184 6.62 -4.80 5.61
N ILE A 185 6.18 -3.61 5.22
CA ILE A 185 6.71 -2.87 4.07
C ILE A 185 7.22 -1.51 4.55
N PRO A 186 8.53 -1.34 4.77
CA PRO A 186 9.09 -0.06 5.16
C PRO A 186 9.14 0.89 3.97
N HIS A 187 8.88 2.17 4.25
CA HIS A 187 8.94 3.26 3.30
C HIS A 187 9.48 4.51 4.01
N LYS A 188 10.65 4.98 3.57
CA LYS A 188 11.37 6.10 4.20
C LYS A 188 11.53 5.85 5.71
N ASP A 189 10.85 6.65 6.53
CA ASP A 189 10.92 6.67 7.99
C ASP A 189 9.78 5.91 8.69
N HIS A 190 8.88 5.25 7.97
CA HIS A 190 7.72 4.54 8.54
C HIS A 190 7.48 3.16 7.91
N TYR A 191 6.49 2.44 8.44
CA TYR A 191 6.06 1.13 7.96
C TYR A 191 4.62 1.17 7.47
N HIS A 192 4.38 0.52 6.34
CA HIS A 192 3.08 0.05 5.92
C HIS A 192 2.91 -1.41 6.35
N ASN A 193 1.78 -1.71 6.99
CA ASN A 193 1.46 -3.05 7.47
C ASN A 193 0.19 -3.54 6.75
N ILE A 194 0.34 -4.49 5.83
CA ILE A 194 -0.79 -5.10 5.13
C ILE A 194 -1.17 -6.39 5.84
N LYS A 195 -2.41 -6.46 6.32
CA LYS A 195 -2.91 -7.59 7.11
C LYS A 195 -3.34 -8.73 6.20
N PHE A 196 -3.02 -9.98 6.57
CA PHE A 196 -3.61 -11.15 5.92
C PHE A 196 -5.13 -11.16 5.99
N ALA A 197 -5.72 -10.65 7.08
CA ALA A 197 -7.17 -10.52 7.24
C ALA A 197 -7.84 -9.66 6.14
N TRP A 198 -7.12 -8.72 5.53
CA TRP A 198 -7.65 -7.91 4.42
C TRP A 198 -7.79 -8.70 3.12
N PHE A 199 -7.00 -9.76 2.94
CA PHE A 199 -7.21 -10.69 1.84
C PHE A 199 -8.36 -11.67 2.15
N ASP A 200 -8.54 -12.02 3.42
CA ASP A 200 -9.64 -12.89 3.88
C ASP A 200 -11.01 -12.21 3.77
N ASP A 201 -11.10 -10.90 4.03
CA ASP A 201 -12.33 -10.11 3.90
C ASP A 201 -12.55 -9.49 2.50
N HIS A 202 -11.65 -9.80 1.56
CA HIS A 202 -11.65 -9.33 0.16
C HIS A 202 -11.46 -7.83 -0.05
N SER A 203 -11.04 -7.07 0.98
CA SER A 203 -10.61 -5.67 0.80
C SER A 203 -9.29 -5.56 0.03
N TYR A 204 -8.46 -6.59 0.08
CA TYR A 204 -7.24 -6.75 -0.69
C TYR A 204 -7.34 -8.01 -1.54
N LYS A 205 -6.81 -7.95 -2.77
CA LYS A 205 -6.96 -9.03 -3.73
C LYS A 205 -5.65 -9.31 -4.45
N ALA A 206 -5.53 -10.54 -4.96
CA ALA A 206 -4.53 -10.80 -5.99
C ALA A 206 -4.90 -10.02 -7.27
N PRO A 207 -3.91 -9.59 -8.07
CA PRO A 207 -4.15 -8.96 -9.36
C PRO A 207 -5.03 -9.83 -10.24
N ASN A 208 -5.89 -9.21 -11.04
CA ASN A 208 -6.80 -9.92 -11.92
C ASN A 208 -6.05 -10.92 -12.81
N GLY A 209 -6.50 -12.18 -12.80
CA GLY A 209 -5.87 -13.30 -13.49
C GLY A 209 -4.86 -14.11 -12.67
N TYR A 210 -4.61 -13.75 -11.41
CA TYR A 210 -3.72 -14.48 -10.50
C TYR A 210 -4.43 -14.95 -9.24
N THR A 211 -3.89 -15.99 -8.61
CA THR A 211 -4.39 -16.51 -7.33
C THR A 211 -3.69 -15.85 -6.14
N LEU A 212 -4.28 -15.95 -4.94
CA LEU A 212 -3.59 -15.61 -3.69
C LEU A 212 -2.33 -16.45 -3.47
N GLU A 213 -2.30 -17.69 -3.97
CA GLU A 213 -1.07 -18.49 -3.95
C GLU A 213 0.03 -17.88 -4.80
N ASP A 214 -0.29 -17.37 -5.99
CA ASP A 214 0.69 -16.72 -6.86
C ASP A 214 1.22 -15.43 -6.25
N LEU A 215 0.33 -14.65 -5.64
CA LEU A 215 0.68 -13.43 -4.94
C LEU A 215 1.62 -13.73 -3.76
N PHE A 216 1.21 -14.63 -2.86
CA PHE A 216 2.00 -14.94 -1.67
C PHE A 216 3.30 -15.70 -2.01
N ALA A 217 3.32 -16.54 -3.03
CA ALA A 217 4.57 -17.13 -3.52
C ALA A 217 5.55 -16.05 -4.00
N THR A 218 5.05 -15.03 -4.72
CA THR A 218 5.89 -13.93 -5.21
C THR A 218 6.39 -13.05 -4.08
N ILE A 219 5.53 -12.70 -3.12
CA ILE A 219 5.93 -11.93 -1.92
C ILE A 219 6.98 -12.70 -1.11
N LYS A 220 6.72 -13.99 -0.85
CA LYS A 220 7.61 -14.85 -0.08
C LYS A 220 8.98 -14.99 -0.74
N TYR A 221 9.04 -15.03 -2.07
CA TYR A 221 10.31 -15.01 -2.80
C TYR A 221 11.16 -13.80 -2.41
N TYR A 222 10.61 -12.57 -2.46
CA TYR A 222 11.37 -11.36 -2.15
C TYR A 222 11.65 -11.16 -0.67
N VAL A 223 10.87 -11.78 0.22
CA VAL A 223 11.19 -11.86 1.65
C VAL A 223 12.39 -12.78 1.87
N GLU A 224 12.42 -13.95 1.21
CA GLU A 224 13.50 -14.95 1.32
C GLU A 224 14.78 -14.56 0.55
N HIS A 225 14.68 -13.65 -0.44
CA HIS A 225 15.79 -13.20 -1.29
C HIS A 225 15.91 -11.67 -1.25
N PRO A 226 16.37 -11.09 -0.12
CA PRO A 226 16.41 -9.64 0.07
C PRO A 226 17.29 -8.92 -0.97
N ASP A 227 18.34 -9.56 -1.49
CA ASP A 227 19.22 -9.01 -2.53
C ASP A 227 18.54 -8.89 -3.90
N GLU A 228 17.46 -9.63 -4.12
CA GLU A 228 16.67 -9.59 -5.36
C GLU A 228 15.41 -8.73 -5.23
N ARG A 229 15.15 -8.16 -4.04
CA ARG A 229 14.03 -7.25 -3.82
C ARG A 229 14.16 -6.04 -4.76
N PRO A 230 13.07 -5.59 -5.40
CA PRO A 230 13.14 -4.47 -6.35
C PRO A 230 13.75 -3.23 -5.70
N HIS A 231 14.61 -2.57 -6.45
CA HIS A 231 15.17 -1.28 -6.03
C HIS A 231 14.08 -0.21 -6.10
N SER A 232 14.09 0.69 -5.12
CA SER A 232 13.19 1.84 -5.08
C SER A 232 13.99 3.12 -4.95
N ASN A 233 13.73 4.06 -5.86
CA ASN A 233 14.27 5.42 -5.77
C ASN A 233 13.51 6.29 -4.76
N ASP A 234 12.34 5.83 -4.29
CA ASP A 234 11.48 6.55 -3.34
C ASP A 234 11.56 5.95 -1.93
N GLY A 235 12.61 5.18 -1.62
CA GLY A 235 12.88 4.72 -0.25
C GLY A 235 12.02 3.56 0.23
N TRP A 236 11.46 2.75 -0.67
CA TRP A 236 10.74 1.53 -0.30
C TRP A 236 11.67 0.34 -0.04
N GLY A 237 11.26 -0.57 0.86
CA GLY A 237 11.95 -1.83 1.12
C GLY A 237 13.40 -1.61 1.56
N ASN A 238 14.35 -2.15 0.79
CA ASN A 238 15.79 -2.02 1.06
C ASN A 238 16.30 -0.58 1.05
N ALA A 239 15.59 0.32 0.36
CA ALA A 239 15.98 1.73 0.28
C ALA A 239 15.46 2.57 1.46
N SER A 240 14.70 1.98 2.39
CA SER A 240 14.16 2.68 3.55
C SER A 240 15.24 2.98 4.61
N GLU A 241 15.00 4.01 5.42
CA GLU A 241 15.89 4.36 6.54
C GLU A 241 15.94 3.26 7.60
N HIS A 242 14.87 2.46 7.70
CA HIS A 242 14.79 1.31 8.60
C HIS A 242 15.75 0.18 8.21
N VAL A 243 16.01 -0.01 6.90
CA VAL A 243 16.92 -1.05 6.41
C VAL A 243 18.35 -0.52 6.25
N LEU A 244 18.51 0.73 5.78
CA LEU A 244 19.84 1.33 5.56
C LEU A 244 20.47 1.91 6.83
N GLY A 245 19.67 2.10 7.90
CA GLY A 245 20.00 2.95 9.04
C GLY A 245 19.88 4.44 8.67
N LYS A 246 19.56 5.30 9.65
CA LYS A 246 19.51 6.76 9.45
C LYS A 246 20.88 7.26 8.97
N LYS A 247 20.98 7.64 7.69
CA LYS A 247 22.10 8.43 7.18
C LYS A 247 21.63 9.88 7.07
N ASP A 248 22.36 10.80 7.69
CA ASP A 248 22.19 12.24 7.47
C ASP A 248 22.20 12.49 5.96
N HIS A 249 21.16 13.17 5.46
CA HIS A 249 20.96 13.44 4.04
C HIS A 249 22.07 14.32 3.46
N SER A 250 23.16 13.70 3.03
CA SER A 250 24.08 14.28 2.06
C SER A 250 24.83 13.15 1.34
N GLU A 251 24.26 12.57 0.29
CA GLU A 251 25.04 12.18 -0.89
C GLU A 251 24.12 11.70 -2.04
N ASP A 252 24.45 12.20 -3.23
CA ASP A 252 23.79 11.98 -4.53
C ASP A 252 23.73 10.49 -4.94
N PRO A 253 22.60 9.97 -5.48
CA PRO A 253 22.41 8.56 -5.79
C PRO A 253 23.03 8.15 -7.15
N LYS A 254 24.28 8.54 -7.41
CA LYS A 254 25.05 8.06 -8.56
C LYS A 254 26.40 7.50 -8.14
N LYS A 255 26.40 6.29 -7.58
CA LYS A 255 27.57 5.41 -7.66
C LYS A 255 27.15 3.95 -7.76
N ASN A 256 27.50 3.38 -8.91
CA ASN A 256 27.56 1.95 -9.19
C ASN A 256 28.22 1.20 -8.02
N PHE A 257 27.51 0.25 -7.43
CA PHE A 257 28.15 -0.76 -6.58
C PHE A 257 28.73 -1.84 -7.48
N LYS A 258 30.06 -1.85 -7.61
CA LYS A 258 30.81 -3.10 -7.71
C LYS A 258 31.15 -3.56 -6.30
N ALA A 259 30.97 -4.85 -6.09
CA ALA A 259 31.33 -5.60 -4.90
C ALA A 259 32.80 -5.38 -4.52
N ASP A 260 33.04 -5.21 -3.23
CA ASP A 260 34.15 -5.84 -2.52
C ASP A 260 33.72 -6.01 -1.05
N GLU A 261 33.88 -7.24 -0.57
CA GLU A 261 33.62 -7.68 0.79
C GLU A 261 34.58 -6.99 1.77
N GLU A 262 34.05 -6.40 2.85
CA GLU A 262 34.68 -6.38 4.17
C GLU A 262 33.58 -6.56 5.23
N PRO A 263 33.87 -7.24 6.35
CA PRO A 263 32.86 -7.82 7.21
C PRO A 263 32.08 -6.72 7.93
N VAL A 264 30.76 -6.72 7.77
CA VAL A 264 29.90 -5.85 8.55
C VAL A 264 29.97 -6.35 9.99
N GLU A 265 30.63 -5.58 10.86
CA GLU A 265 30.46 -5.70 12.31
C GLU A 265 28.96 -5.68 12.61
N GLU A 266 28.47 -6.72 13.27
CA GLU A 266 27.15 -6.71 13.90
C GLU A 266 27.10 -5.60 14.95
N THR A 267 26.70 -4.40 14.54
CA THR A 267 26.27 -3.37 15.49
C THR A 267 24.89 -3.72 16.04
N PRO A 268 24.64 -3.45 17.33
CA PRO A 268 23.68 -4.21 18.13
C PRO A 268 22.25 -3.92 17.73
N ALA A 269 21.44 -4.99 17.65
CA ALA A 269 19.99 -4.85 17.63
C ALA A 269 19.54 -3.95 18.78
N GLU A 270 18.75 -2.93 18.45
CA GLU A 270 18.00 -2.14 19.41
C GLU A 270 17.23 -3.11 20.32
N PRO A 271 17.26 -2.96 21.65
CA PRO A 271 16.78 -4.01 22.54
C PRO A 271 15.27 -4.20 22.36
N GLU A 272 14.88 -5.31 21.71
CA GLU A 272 13.51 -5.79 21.76
C GLU A 272 13.12 -5.90 23.23
N VAL A 273 12.12 -5.13 23.67
CA VAL A 273 11.62 -5.21 25.04
C VAL A 273 11.15 -6.66 25.25
N PRO A 274 11.72 -7.39 26.24
CA PRO A 274 11.38 -8.79 26.44
C PRO A 274 9.86 -8.97 26.53
N GLN A 275 9.32 -9.74 25.61
CA GLN A 275 7.90 -10.04 25.59
C GLN A 275 7.60 -11.11 26.65
N VAL A 276 6.47 -10.97 27.32
CA VAL A 276 5.92 -12.03 28.16
C VAL A 276 5.60 -13.23 27.27
N GLU A 277 6.00 -14.43 27.70
CA GLU A 277 5.68 -15.70 27.02
C GLU A 277 4.17 -15.85 26.83
N THR A 278 3.74 -16.27 25.64
CA THR A 278 2.33 -16.41 25.26
C THR A 278 1.56 -17.32 26.23
N GLU A 279 2.21 -18.36 26.75
CA GLU A 279 1.64 -19.28 27.74
C GLU A 279 1.26 -18.57 29.05
N LYS A 280 2.04 -17.55 29.47
CA LYS A 280 1.74 -16.74 30.65
C LYS A 280 0.54 -15.82 30.40
N VAL A 281 0.43 -15.26 29.20
CA VAL A 281 -0.72 -14.45 28.79
C VAL A 281 -1.99 -15.31 28.74
N GLU A 282 -1.92 -16.51 28.13
CA GLU A 282 -3.03 -17.46 28.11
C GLU A 282 -3.48 -17.88 29.51
N ALA A 283 -2.53 -18.17 30.40
CA ALA A 283 -2.82 -18.52 31.79
C ALA A 283 -3.58 -17.38 32.49
N LYS A 284 -3.18 -16.13 32.24
CA LYS A 284 -3.85 -14.97 32.83
C LYS A 284 -5.26 -14.74 32.27
N LEU A 285 -5.46 -14.92 30.97
CA LEU A 285 -6.78 -14.83 30.35
C LEU A 285 -7.71 -15.95 30.86
N LYS A 286 -7.17 -17.15 31.13
CA LYS A 286 -7.93 -18.24 31.79
C LYS A 286 -8.30 -17.90 33.23
N GLU A 287 -7.43 -17.21 33.98
CA GLU A 287 -7.76 -16.70 35.32
C GLU A 287 -8.94 -15.70 35.25
N ALA A 288 -8.91 -14.77 34.29
CA ALA A 288 -9.98 -13.79 34.10
C ALA A 288 -11.31 -14.45 33.74
N GLU A 289 -11.29 -15.47 32.87
CA GLU A 289 -12.46 -16.28 32.51
C GLU A 289 -13.09 -16.97 33.74
N ALA A 290 -12.26 -17.57 34.59
CA ALA A 290 -12.71 -18.26 35.80
C ALA A 290 -13.33 -17.31 36.85
N LEU A 291 -12.83 -16.07 36.95
CA LEU A 291 -13.40 -15.05 37.83
C LEU A 291 -14.68 -14.45 37.25
N LEU A 292 -14.71 -14.19 35.94
CA LEU A 292 -15.89 -13.69 35.24
C LEU A 292 -17.10 -14.62 35.39
N ALA A 293 -16.87 -15.94 35.40
CA ALA A 293 -17.92 -16.94 35.63
C ALA A 293 -18.62 -16.79 37.01
N LYS A 294 -17.97 -16.16 38.00
CA LYS A 294 -18.48 -15.96 39.37
C LYS A 294 -19.14 -14.60 39.58
N VAL A 295 -19.05 -13.69 38.60
CA VAL A 295 -19.66 -12.35 38.69
C VAL A 295 -21.17 -12.44 38.56
N THR A 296 -21.89 -11.88 39.53
CA THR A 296 -23.36 -11.84 39.56
C THR A 296 -23.94 -10.51 39.05
N ASP A 297 -23.15 -9.43 39.03
CA ASP A 297 -23.57 -8.15 38.47
C ASP A 297 -23.66 -8.24 36.94
N ALA A 298 -24.86 -8.01 36.39
CA ALA A 298 -25.13 -8.22 34.97
C ALA A 298 -24.43 -7.20 34.07
N SER A 299 -24.28 -5.95 34.51
CA SER A 299 -23.64 -4.89 33.70
C SER A 299 -22.14 -5.10 33.64
N LEU A 300 -21.53 -5.39 34.80
CA LEU A 300 -20.12 -5.72 34.88
C LEU A 300 -19.79 -7.00 34.09
N LYS A 301 -20.64 -8.03 34.21
CA LYS A 301 -20.46 -9.29 33.49
C LYS A 301 -20.49 -9.10 31.97
N GLY A 302 -21.41 -8.28 31.45
CA GLY A 302 -21.46 -7.94 30.02
C GLY A 302 -20.17 -7.29 29.54
N ASN A 303 -19.76 -6.20 30.18
CA ASN A 303 -18.58 -5.43 29.79
C ASN A 303 -17.29 -6.27 29.91
N ALA A 304 -17.16 -7.06 30.98
CA ALA A 304 -16.00 -7.92 31.19
C ALA A 304 -15.95 -9.11 30.22
N THR A 305 -17.11 -9.61 29.76
CA THR A 305 -17.18 -10.65 28.72
C THR A 305 -16.66 -10.13 27.39
N GLU A 306 -17.11 -8.94 26.99
CA GLU A 306 -16.66 -8.28 25.75
C GLU A 306 -15.17 -7.95 25.79
N THR A 307 -14.69 -7.41 26.93
CA THR A 307 -13.26 -7.12 27.12
C THR A 307 -12.41 -8.39 27.05
N LEU A 308 -12.83 -9.48 27.70
CA LEU A 308 -12.11 -10.76 27.66
C LEU A 308 -12.09 -11.35 26.24
N ALA A 309 -13.20 -11.28 25.51
CA ALA A 309 -13.28 -11.70 24.12
C ALA A 309 -12.35 -10.87 23.23
N GLY A 310 -12.31 -9.55 23.44
CA GLY A 310 -11.36 -8.64 22.78
C GLY A 310 -9.90 -9.01 23.04
N LEU A 311 -9.54 -9.32 24.29
CA LEU A 311 -8.17 -9.74 24.64
C LEU A 311 -7.80 -11.12 24.08
N ARG A 312 -8.75 -12.06 24.03
CA ARG A 312 -8.57 -13.37 23.37
C ARG A 312 -8.39 -13.22 21.87
N ASN A 313 -9.17 -12.36 21.24
CA ASN A 313 -9.02 -12.04 19.83
C ASN A 313 -7.69 -11.34 19.60
N ASN A 314 -7.28 -10.40 20.45
CA ASN A 314 -5.98 -9.74 20.33
C ASN A 314 -4.81 -10.71 20.47
N LEU A 315 -4.91 -11.71 21.35
CA LEU A 315 -3.90 -12.77 21.49
C LEU A 315 -3.88 -13.71 20.29
N SER A 316 -5.06 -14.14 19.82
CA SER A 316 -5.19 -15.08 18.69
C SER A 316 -4.85 -14.44 17.34
N LEU A 317 -5.16 -13.16 17.18
CA LEU A 317 -4.92 -12.37 15.97
C LEU A 317 -3.65 -11.52 16.07
N GLN A 318 -2.96 -11.58 17.22
CA GLN A 318 -1.74 -10.84 17.54
C GLN A 318 -1.82 -9.33 17.21
N THR A 319 -2.99 -8.72 17.42
CA THR A 319 -3.25 -7.28 17.16
C THR A 319 -2.74 -6.36 18.27
N MET A 320 -2.25 -6.93 19.37
CA MET A 320 -1.60 -6.25 20.49
C MET A 320 -0.43 -7.13 20.96
N ASP A 321 0.68 -6.52 21.39
CA ASP A 321 1.83 -7.27 21.90
C ASP A 321 1.51 -7.95 23.25
N ASN A 322 2.28 -8.98 23.61
CA ASN A 322 2.01 -9.78 24.80
C ASN A 322 2.11 -8.95 26.07
N ASN A 323 2.97 -7.94 26.14
CA ASN A 323 3.07 -7.05 27.30
C ASN A 323 1.82 -6.16 27.43
N GLY A 324 1.29 -5.66 26.31
CA GLY A 324 0.04 -4.91 26.24
C GLY A 324 -1.18 -5.75 26.65
N ILE A 325 -1.30 -6.97 26.11
CA ILE A 325 -2.39 -7.90 26.47
C ILE A 325 -2.29 -8.25 27.96
N MET A 326 -1.09 -8.47 28.46
CA MET A 326 -0.84 -8.80 29.87
C MET A 326 -1.26 -7.64 30.79
N ALA A 327 -0.94 -6.39 30.43
CA ALA A 327 -1.36 -5.21 31.20
C ALA A 327 -2.89 -5.03 31.22
N GLU A 328 -3.57 -5.22 30.09
CA GLU A 328 -5.04 -5.12 30.03
C GLU A 328 -5.75 -6.29 30.73
N ALA A 329 -5.20 -7.50 30.64
CA ALA A 329 -5.67 -8.66 31.39
C ALA A 329 -5.55 -8.44 32.91
N GLU A 330 -4.51 -7.75 33.38
CA GLU A 330 -4.36 -7.39 34.79
C GLU A 330 -5.37 -6.35 35.26
N LYS A 331 -5.68 -5.35 34.45
CA LYS A 331 -6.75 -4.39 34.73
C LYS A 331 -8.11 -5.09 34.83
N LEU A 332 -8.40 -5.99 33.90
CA LEU A 332 -9.64 -6.78 33.91
C LEU A 332 -9.71 -7.66 35.18
N LEU A 333 -8.63 -8.32 35.56
CA LEU A 333 -8.57 -9.11 36.78
C LEU A 333 -8.77 -8.26 38.04
N ALA A 334 -8.18 -7.07 38.11
CA ALA A 334 -8.36 -6.17 39.25
C ALA A 334 -9.83 -5.76 39.39
N LEU A 335 -10.49 -5.43 38.27
CA LEU A 335 -11.92 -5.09 38.22
C LEU A 335 -12.80 -6.26 38.71
N LEU A 336 -12.53 -7.48 38.22
CA LEU A 336 -13.26 -8.68 38.60
C LEU A 336 -13.04 -9.07 40.08
N LYS A 337 -11.83 -8.86 40.61
CA LYS A 337 -11.50 -9.13 42.02
C LYS A 337 -12.12 -8.10 42.97
N GLY A 338 -12.19 -6.83 42.58
CA GLY A 338 -12.86 -5.77 43.34
C GLY A 338 -14.38 -5.92 43.43
N SER A 339 -14.95 -6.75 42.56
CA SER A 339 -16.40 -6.99 42.45
C SER A 339 -16.86 -8.27 43.14
N ASN A 340 -15.93 -9.12 43.59
CA ASN A 340 -16.22 -10.23 44.48
C ASN A 340 -16.37 -9.70 45.91
N PRO A 341 -17.50 -9.93 46.61
CA PRO A 341 -17.60 -9.55 48.00
C PRO A 341 -16.61 -10.37 48.83
N SER A 342 -15.60 -9.72 49.39
CA SER A 342 -14.82 -10.31 50.49
C SER A 342 -15.75 -10.55 51.69
N PRO A 343 -15.51 -11.58 52.53
CA PRO A 343 -16.41 -11.93 53.64
C PRO A 343 -16.47 -10.90 54.79
N VAL A 344 -15.85 -9.73 54.65
CA VAL A 344 -15.65 -8.76 55.73
C VAL A 344 -16.50 -7.52 55.47
N ASN A 345 -17.82 -7.66 55.59
CA ASN A 345 -18.71 -6.57 56.01
C ASN A 345 -20.12 -7.09 56.30
N LYS A 346 -20.23 -8.11 57.16
CA LYS A 346 -21.45 -8.38 57.92
C LYS A 346 -21.34 -7.71 59.28
N GLU A 347 -21.32 -6.37 59.34
CA GLU A 347 -21.54 -5.63 60.60
C GLU A 347 -21.64 -4.13 60.31
N LYS A 348 -22.79 -3.71 59.74
CA LYS A 348 -23.41 -2.38 59.96
C LYS A 348 -24.63 -2.20 59.06
N GLN A 349 -25.62 -3.07 59.21
CA GLN A 349 -27.00 -2.74 58.85
C GLN A 349 -27.94 -3.35 59.89
N THR A 350 -27.82 -2.88 61.13
CA THR A 350 -28.86 -3.00 62.15
C THR A 350 -28.94 -1.67 62.90
N ASN A 351 -29.66 -0.73 62.32
CA ASN A 351 -30.46 0.30 62.99
C ASN A 351 -30.80 1.37 61.96
N GLU A 352 -32.02 1.35 61.43
CA GLU A 352 -33.03 2.28 61.95
C GLU A 352 -34.40 1.82 61.49
N LYS A 353 -35.17 1.48 62.52
CA LYS A 353 -36.52 0.99 62.50
C LYS A 353 -37.42 2.20 62.29
N TRP A 354 -38.37 2.04 61.38
CA TRP A 354 -39.59 2.81 61.28
C TRP A 354 -40.17 3.13 62.67
N GLU A 355 -40.36 4.42 62.97
CA GLU A 355 -41.39 4.88 63.88
C GLU A 355 -42.40 5.76 63.14
N SER A 356 -43.65 5.43 63.42
CA SER A 356 -44.87 5.83 62.77
C SER A 356 -45.27 7.27 63.12
N ARG A 357 -45.90 7.97 62.16
CA ARG A 357 -47.26 8.50 62.29
C ARG A 357 -47.79 9.03 60.97
#